data_AF-A0A6A3LVB3-F1
#
_entry.id   AF-A0A6A3LVB3-F1
#
_cell.length_a   1.000
_cell.length_b   1.000
_cell.length_c   1.000
_cell.angle_alpha   90.00
_cell.angle_beta   90.00
_cell.angle_gamma   90.00
#
_symmetry.space_group_name_H-M   'P 1'
#
loop_
_entity.id
_entity.type
_entity.pdbx_description
1 polymer ?
#
loop_
_entity_poly.entity_id
_entity_poly.type
_entity_poly.pdbx_seq_one_letter_code
_entity_poly.pdbx_strand_id
1 'polypeptide(L)'
;MSVLLETVARWLRTYATPELLPAYCCTGVCCVLAWVISTPLRNVGWTFAGEVWRVASLNGTLWNDCLLQFNCVLLFDEVRQLRGVAYAHALWGAVFAVPMQVLADNEQRYGDYGRMLRKWWAAAYETYYAYLPDLGLKTACSLRNYVLATKDAAISSRRRAGEALRIVLLILKFLLALAFFAPMAVYELVEFVLLGEAGVVLALLMMNLINYYFEWTTLGAAASVVFVTIGVVTHIWRDGRG
;
A
#
# COMPACT_ATOMS: atom_id res chain seq x y z
N MET A 1 -8.25 -68.07 24.25
CA MET A 1 -9.51 -67.96 25.03
C MET A 1 -9.29 -68.14 26.54
N SER A 2 -8.41 -69.04 26.97
CA SER A 2 -8.04 -69.25 28.40
C SER A 2 -7.42 -68.02 29.08
N VAL A 3 -6.51 -67.32 28.40
CA VAL A 3 -5.83 -66.12 28.97
C VAL A 3 -6.81 -64.99 29.28
N LEU A 4 -7.81 -64.76 28.41
CA LEU A 4 -8.79 -63.70 28.60
C LEU A 4 -9.71 -63.99 29.80
N LEU A 5 -10.12 -65.25 29.94
CA LEU A 5 -10.88 -65.73 31.12
C LEU A 5 -10.06 -65.62 32.41
N GLU A 6 -8.78 -65.98 32.39
CA GLU A 6 -7.90 -65.82 33.55
C GLU A 6 -7.68 -64.35 33.92
N THR A 7 -7.50 -63.47 32.93
CA THR A 7 -7.36 -62.03 33.18
C THR A 7 -8.64 -61.43 33.76
N VAL A 8 -9.81 -61.80 33.23
CA VAL A 8 -11.11 -61.36 33.76
C VAL A 8 -11.35 -61.92 35.16
N ALA A 9 -11.03 -63.20 35.41
CA ALA A 9 -11.19 -63.81 36.73
C ALA A 9 -10.23 -63.24 37.78
N ARG A 10 -9.02 -62.82 37.36
CA ARG A 10 -8.08 -62.10 38.21
C ARG A 10 -8.60 -60.69 38.51
N TRP A 11 -9.07 -59.98 37.49
CA TRP A 11 -9.63 -58.64 37.60
C TRP A 11 -10.87 -58.61 38.51
N LEU A 12 -11.80 -59.56 38.34
CA LEU A 12 -12.97 -59.72 39.21
C LEU A 12 -12.57 -60.01 40.66
N ARG A 13 -11.55 -60.82 40.91
CA ARG A 13 -11.05 -61.04 42.28
C ARG A 13 -10.41 -59.80 42.90
N THR A 14 -9.76 -58.96 42.10
CA THR A 14 -9.09 -57.75 42.58
C THR A 14 -10.06 -56.59 42.81
N TYR A 15 -11.08 -56.44 41.95
CA TYR A 15 -11.99 -55.30 41.98
C TYR A 15 -13.37 -55.66 42.55
N ALA A 16 -13.95 -56.82 42.24
CA ALA A 16 -15.27 -57.21 42.75
C ALA A 16 -15.20 -57.93 44.11
N THR A 17 -14.46 -57.35 45.07
CA THR A 17 -14.43 -57.89 46.45
C THR A 17 -15.74 -57.54 47.18
N PRO A 18 -16.23 -58.41 48.08
CA PRO A 18 -17.47 -58.19 48.81
C PRO A 18 -17.42 -56.93 49.70
N GLU A 19 -16.23 -56.51 50.11
CA GLU A 19 -15.99 -55.29 50.90
C GLU A 19 -16.24 -54.00 50.09
N LEU A 20 -16.08 -54.05 48.76
CA LEU A 20 -16.32 -52.92 47.85
C LEU A 20 -17.77 -52.87 47.34
N LEU A 21 -18.59 -53.87 47.64
CA LEU A 21 -19.99 -53.96 47.22
C LEU A 21 -20.82 -52.72 47.60
N PRO A 22 -20.70 -52.15 48.82
CA PRO A 22 -21.40 -50.91 49.17
C PRO A 22 -20.96 -49.71 48.32
N ALA A 23 -19.67 -49.62 47.98
CA ALA A 23 -19.12 -48.55 47.15
C ALA A 23 -19.61 -48.68 45.69
N TYR A 24 -19.71 -49.90 45.16
CA TYR A 24 -20.29 -50.15 43.83
C TYR A 24 -21.77 -49.80 43.76
N CYS A 25 -22.55 -50.18 44.78
CA CYS A 25 -23.96 -49.80 44.87
C CYS A 25 -24.13 -48.28 44.93
N CYS A 26 -23.34 -47.59 45.77
CA CYS A 26 -23.36 -46.13 45.87
C CYS A 26 -22.98 -45.46 44.53
N THR A 27 -21.90 -45.92 43.90
CA THR A 27 -21.44 -45.39 42.61
C THR A 27 -22.49 -45.64 41.52
N GLY A 28 -23.09 -46.83 41.47
CA GLY A 28 -24.17 -47.17 40.54
C GLY A 28 -25.40 -46.26 40.72
N VAL A 29 -25.84 -46.04 41.96
CA VAL A 29 -26.94 -45.12 42.28
C VAL A 29 -26.58 -43.69 41.86
N CYS A 30 -25.37 -43.22 42.16
CA CYS A 30 -24.89 -41.90 41.73
C CYS A 30 -24.84 -41.77 40.20
N CYS A 31 -24.39 -42.78 39.48
CA CYS A 31 -24.38 -42.80 38.01
C CYS A 31 -25.80 -42.78 37.44
N VAL A 32 -26.73 -43.57 38.00
CA VAL A 32 -28.14 -43.57 37.56
C VAL A 32 -28.78 -42.22 37.85
N LEU A 33 -28.57 -41.65 39.04
CA LEU A 33 -29.06 -40.31 39.39
C LEU A 33 -28.48 -39.24 38.47
N ALA A 34 -27.17 -39.23 38.24
CA ALA A 34 -26.52 -38.31 37.32
C ALA A 34 -27.07 -38.47 35.89
N TRP A 35 -27.29 -39.71 35.44
CA TRP A 35 -27.91 -40.00 34.15
C TRP A 35 -29.32 -39.43 34.07
N VAL A 36 -30.15 -39.66 35.09
CA VAL A 36 -31.54 -39.17 35.15
C VAL A 36 -31.56 -37.63 35.18
N ILE A 37 -30.77 -37.01 36.06
CA ILE A 37 -30.69 -35.54 36.22
C ILE A 37 -30.23 -34.87 34.92
N SER A 38 -29.31 -35.48 34.17
CA SER A 38 -28.82 -34.93 32.89
C SER A 38 -29.67 -35.30 31.68
N THR A 39 -30.72 -36.12 31.82
CA THR A 39 -31.66 -36.46 30.74
C THR A 39 -32.23 -35.24 30.02
N PRO A 40 -32.78 -34.20 30.69
CA PRO A 40 -33.28 -33.02 30.01
C PRO A 40 -32.20 -32.31 29.18
N LEU A 41 -30.97 -32.21 29.70
CA LEU A 41 -29.85 -31.61 28.98
C LEU A 41 -29.45 -32.43 27.76
N ARG A 42 -29.38 -33.76 27.89
CA ARG A 42 -29.10 -34.64 26.75
C ARG A 42 -30.19 -34.56 25.68
N ASN A 43 -31.46 -34.49 26.09
CA ASN A 43 -32.57 -34.34 25.14
C ASN A 43 -32.48 -33.03 24.37
N VAL A 44 -32.21 -31.91 25.05
CA VAL A 44 -31.96 -30.62 24.38
C VAL A 44 -30.76 -30.73 23.44
N GLY A 45 -29.68 -31.38 23.88
CA GLY A 45 -28.50 -31.62 23.06
C GLY A 45 -28.80 -32.41 21.78
N TRP A 46 -29.58 -33.49 21.88
CA TRP A 46 -29.99 -34.29 20.72
C TRP A 46 -30.89 -33.53 19.76
N THR A 47 -31.86 -32.78 20.29
CA THR A 47 -32.74 -31.94 19.45
C THR A 47 -31.94 -30.87 18.72
N PHE A 48 -31.04 -30.19 19.42
CA PHE A 48 -30.15 -29.20 18.82
C PHE A 48 -29.25 -29.83 17.74
N ALA A 49 -28.62 -30.97 18.04
CA ALA A 49 -27.79 -31.68 17.07
C ALA A 49 -28.59 -32.11 15.83
N GLY A 50 -29.84 -32.55 16.01
CA GLY A 50 -30.77 -32.86 14.92
C GLY A 50 -31.06 -31.65 14.04
N GLU A 51 -31.35 -30.49 14.62
CA GLU A 51 -31.58 -29.26 13.86
C GLU A 51 -30.32 -28.77 13.13
N VAL A 52 -29.16 -28.82 13.78
CA VAL A 52 -27.87 -28.49 13.14
C VAL A 52 -27.60 -29.44 11.97
N TRP A 53 -27.85 -30.73 12.14
CA TRP A 53 -27.71 -31.72 11.07
C TRP A 53 -28.69 -31.47 9.91
N ARG A 54 -29.93 -31.09 10.23
CA ARG A 54 -30.94 -30.72 9.22
C ARG A 54 -30.48 -29.51 8.40
N VAL A 55 -29.97 -28.47 9.03
CA VAL A 55 -29.45 -27.29 8.32
C VAL A 55 -28.20 -27.62 7.50
N ALA A 56 -27.26 -28.40 8.06
CA ALA A 56 -26.05 -28.83 7.36
C ALA A 56 -26.38 -29.67 6.11
N SER A 57 -27.32 -30.61 6.23
CA SER A 57 -27.77 -31.43 5.09
C SER A 57 -28.54 -30.62 4.03
N LEU A 58 -29.36 -29.66 4.45
CA LEU A 58 -30.00 -28.73 3.51
C LEU A 58 -28.97 -27.88 2.75
N ASN A 59 -27.94 -27.38 3.42
CA ASN A 59 -26.86 -26.63 2.76
C ASN A 59 -26.04 -27.52 1.83
N GLY A 60 -25.71 -28.74 2.26
CA GLY A 60 -24.96 -29.70 1.45
C GLY A 60 -25.72 -30.10 0.18
N THR A 61 -27.03 -30.35 0.30
CA THR A 61 -27.88 -30.66 -0.87
C THR A 61 -28.00 -29.47 -1.81
N LEU A 62 -28.17 -28.25 -1.29
CA LEU A 62 -28.16 -27.03 -2.10
C LEU A 62 -26.85 -26.87 -2.87
N TRP A 63 -25.71 -27.08 -2.21
CA TRP A 63 -24.40 -26.99 -2.87
C TRP A 63 -24.26 -28.00 -4.00
N ASN A 64 -24.71 -29.24 -3.76
CA ASN A 64 -24.68 -30.29 -4.78
C ASN A 64 -25.57 -29.93 -5.98
N ASP A 65 -26.78 -29.45 -5.75
CA ASP A 65 -27.72 -29.08 -6.81
C ASP A 65 -27.19 -27.86 -7.61
N CYS A 66 -26.60 -26.87 -6.92
CA CYS A 66 -25.89 -25.77 -7.55
C CYS A 66 -24.70 -26.23 -8.40
N LEU A 67 -23.89 -27.17 -7.90
CA LEU A 67 -22.75 -27.70 -8.65
C LEU A 67 -23.19 -28.46 -9.90
N LEU A 68 -24.25 -29.27 -9.81
CA LEU A 68 -24.84 -29.97 -10.94
C LEU A 68 -25.32 -28.98 -12.00
N GLN A 69 -26.10 -27.98 -11.58
CA GLN A 69 -26.61 -26.96 -12.49
C GLN A 69 -25.49 -26.10 -13.10
N PHE A 70 -24.45 -25.79 -12.33
CA PHE A 70 -23.28 -25.07 -12.81
C PHE A 70 -22.51 -25.88 -13.85
N ASN A 71 -22.34 -27.19 -13.63
CA ASN A 71 -21.76 -28.08 -14.63
C ASN A 71 -22.60 -28.13 -15.91
N CYS A 72 -23.94 -28.11 -15.82
CA CYS A 72 -24.81 -28.00 -16.99
C CYS A 72 -24.56 -26.70 -17.77
N VAL A 73 -24.39 -25.56 -17.08
CA VAL A 73 -24.07 -24.27 -17.73
C VAL A 73 -22.70 -24.33 -18.42
N LEU A 74 -21.70 -24.94 -17.80
CA LEU A 74 -20.36 -25.11 -18.39
C LEU A 74 -20.37 -26.00 -19.65
N LEU A 75 -21.26 -26.98 -19.70
CA LEU A 75 -21.40 -27.89 -20.84
C LEU A 75 -22.25 -27.28 -21.97
N PHE A 76 -22.88 -26.13 -21.75
CA PHE A 76 -23.72 -25.47 -22.74
C PHE A 76 -22.87 -24.91 -23.89
N ASP A 77 -23.22 -25.23 -25.14
CA ASP A 77 -22.40 -24.92 -26.31
C ASP A 77 -22.17 -23.41 -26.49
N GLU A 78 -23.15 -22.57 -26.18
CA GLU A 78 -23.01 -21.11 -26.26
C GLU A 78 -21.93 -20.58 -25.30
N VAL A 79 -21.90 -21.10 -24.07
CA VAL A 79 -20.90 -20.70 -23.07
C VAL A 79 -19.52 -21.22 -23.48
N ARG A 80 -19.45 -22.45 -24.01
CA ARG A 80 -18.20 -23.08 -24.45
C ARG A 80 -17.58 -22.39 -25.67
N GLN A 81 -18.38 -21.74 -26.50
CA GLN A 81 -17.91 -20.96 -27.64
C GLN A 81 -17.31 -19.60 -27.25
N LEU A 82 -17.66 -19.07 -26.08
CA LEU A 82 -17.10 -17.82 -25.58
C LEU A 82 -15.58 -17.98 -25.34
N ARG A 83 -14.82 -16.91 -25.59
CA ARG A 83 -13.37 -16.89 -25.38
C ARG A 83 -12.92 -15.72 -24.50
N GLY A 84 -11.85 -15.95 -23.74
CA GLY A 84 -11.18 -14.92 -22.95
C GLY A 84 -12.09 -14.25 -21.92
N VAL A 85 -12.18 -12.92 -21.97
CA VAL A 85 -12.93 -12.10 -21.00
C VAL A 85 -14.43 -12.36 -21.05
N ALA A 86 -14.99 -12.64 -22.24
CA ALA A 86 -16.41 -12.92 -22.39
C ALA A 86 -16.81 -14.24 -21.69
N TYR A 87 -15.96 -15.26 -21.78
CA TYR A 87 -16.14 -16.51 -21.05
C TYR A 87 -16.03 -16.31 -19.53
N ALA A 88 -15.02 -15.56 -19.08
CA ALA A 88 -14.83 -15.27 -17.66
C ALA A 88 -16.02 -14.49 -17.06
N HIS A 89 -16.56 -13.52 -17.81
CA HIS A 89 -17.72 -12.76 -17.38
C HIS A 89 -19.00 -13.61 -17.33
N ALA A 90 -19.23 -14.46 -18.33
CA ALA A 90 -20.35 -15.40 -18.34
C ALA A 90 -20.25 -16.39 -17.16
N LEU A 91 -19.06 -16.91 -16.87
CA LEU A 91 -18.82 -17.79 -15.72
C LEU A 91 -19.07 -17.07 -14.39
N TRP A 92 -18.61 -15.82 -14.27
CA TRP A 92 -18.86 -14.99 -13.10
C TRP A 92 -20.36 -14.73 -12.89
N GLY A 93 -21.11 -14.47 -13.96
CA GLY A 93 -22.57 -14.34 -13.90
C GLY A 93 -23.24 -15.64 -13.47
N ALA A 94 -22.78 -16.78 -13.99
CA ALA A 94 -23.30 -18.10 -13.64
C ALA A 94 -23.15 -18.42 -12.14
N VAL A 95 -22.07 -17.97 -11.49
CA VAL A 95 -21.86 -18.14 -10.03
C VAL A 95 -23.01 -17.56 -9.21
N PHE A 96 -23.62 -16.46 -9.66
CA PHE A 96 -24.77 -15.85 -8.97
C PHE A 96 -26.11 -16.36 -9.52
N ALA A 97 -26.22 -16.56 -10.83
CA ALA A 97 -27.46 -16.98 -11.47
C ALA A 97 -27.87 -18.40 -11.08
N VAL A 98 -26.91 -19.32 -10.97
CA VAL A 98 -27.19 -20.74 -10.68
C VAL A 98 -27.84 -20.95 -9.30
N PRO A 99 -27.29 -20.41 -8.19
CA PRO A 99 -27.97 -20.49 -6.89
C PRO A 99 -29.36 -19.89 -6.90
N MET A 100 -29.56 -18.76 -7.60
CA MET A 100 -30.89 -18.14 -7.70
C MET A 100 -31.89 -19.01 -8.44
N GLN A 101 -31.47 -19.70 -9.52
CA GLN A 101 -32.30 -20.64 -10.27
C GLN A 101 -32.61 -21.89 -9.46
N VAL A 102 -31.60 -22.54 -8.86
CA VAL A 102 -31.80 -23.76 -8.06
C VAL A 102 -32.75 -23.50 -6.90
N LEU A 103 -32.64 -22.34 -6.23
CA LEU A 103 -33.54 -21.93 -5.17
C LEU A 103 -34.95 -21.57 -5.66
N ALA A 104 -35.09 -21.14 -6.92
CA ALA A 104 -36.39 -20.92 -7.56
C ALA A 104 -37.09 -22.23 -7.88
N ASP A 105 -36.39 -23.14 -8.52
CA ASP A 105 -36.94 -24.40 -9.05
C ASP A 105 -37.28 -25.37 -7.91
N ASN A 106 -36.55 -25.29 -6.80
CA ASN A 106 -36.73 -26.15 -5.63
C ASN A 106 -37.38 -25.41 -4.44
N GLU A 107 -38.28 -24.45 -4.71
CA GLU A 107 -38.93 -23.68 -3.65
C GLU A 107 -39.67 -24.57 -2.64
N GLN A 108 -40.30 -25.66 -3.09
CA GLN A 108 -40.98 -26.61 -2.19
C GLN A 108 -40.01 -27.32 -1.23
N ARG A 109 -38.76 -27.56 -1.66
CA ARG A 109 -37.74 -28.29 -0.89
C ARG A 109 -37.06 -27.39 0.14
N TYR A 110 -36.77 -26.14 -0.24
CA TYR A 110 -36.02 -25.20 0.61
C TYR A 110 -36.92 -24.21 1.36
N GLY A 111 -38.18 -24.06 0.96
CA GLY A 111 -39.19 -23.23 1.61
C GLY A 111 -38.71 -21.81 1.91
N ASP A 112 -39.04 -21.35 3.12
CA ASP A 112 -38.74 -20.00 3.61
C ASP A 112 -37.23 -19.70 3.63
N TYR A 113 -36.42 -20.69 4.01
CA TYR A 113 -34.96 -20.57 4.01
C TYR A 113 -34.43 -20.29 2.60
N GLY A 114 -34.91 -21.05 1.61
CA GLY A 114 -34.52 -20.87 0.22
C GLY A 114 -34.95 -19.51 -0.34
N ARG A 115 -36.16 -19.04 -0.01
CA ARG A 115 -36.62 -17.69 -0.40
C ARG A 115 -35.75 -16.58 0.17
N MET A 116 -35.36 -16.67 1.45
CA MET A 116 -34.47 -15.69 2.06
C MET A 116 -33.09 -15.72 1.39
N LEU A 117 -32.51 -16.91 1.22
CA LEU A 117 -31.20 -17.08 0.60
C LEU A 117 -31.18 -16.57 -0.85
N ARG A 118 -32.26 -16.78 -1.61
CA ARG A 118 -32.40 -16.24 -2.98
C ARG A 118 -32.35 -14.72 -3.02
N LYS A 119 -32.97 -14.03 -2.05
CA LYS A 119 -32.88 -12.56 -1.94
C LYS A 119 -31.46 -12.10 -1.65
N TRP A 120 -30.72 -12.82 -0.80
CA TRP A 120 -29.31 -12.55 -0.55
C TRP A 120 -28.46 -12.72 -1.81
N TRP A 121 -28.70 -13.78 -2.58
CA TRP A 121 -28.02 -13.98 -3.87
C TRP A 121 -28.36 -12.90 -4.89
N ALA A 122 -29.62 -12.44 -4.94
CA ALA A 122 -30.01 -11.32 -5.79
C ALA A 122 -29.29 -10.03 -5.40
N ALA A 123 -29.19 -9.72 -4.10
CA ALA A 123 -28.43 -8.58 -3.62
C ALA A 123 -26.93 -8.70 -3.95
N ALA A 124 -26.36 -9.91 -3.82
CA ALA A 124 -24.98 -10.18 -4.21
C ALA A 124 -24.76 -10.00 -5.72
N TYR A 125 -25.70 -10.46 -6.56
CA TYR A 125 -25.66 -10.26 -8.01
C TYR A 125 -25.63 -8.76 -8.36
N GLU A 126 -26.54 -7.97 -7.82
CA GLU A 126 -26.58 -6.51 -8.08
C GLU A 126 -25.28 -5.82 -7.63
N THR A 127 -24.75 -6.20 -6.47
CA THR A 127 -23.54 -5.59 -5.91
C THR A 127 -22.29 -5.97 -6.70
N TYR A 128 -22.08 -7.26 -6.94
CA TYR A 128 -20.80 -7.80 -7.41
C TYR A 128 -20.75 -8.07 -8.92
N TYR A 129 -21.89 -8.33 -9.55
CA TYR A 129 -21.95 -8.58 -10.99
C TYR A 129 -22.40 -7.34 -11.78
N ALA A 130 -23.46 -6.64 -11.34
CA ALA A 130 -23.96 -5.48 -12.06
C ALA A 130 -23.17 -4.19 -11.77
N TYR A 131 -22.98 -3.87 -10.48
CA TYR A 131 -22.38 -2.59 -10.08
C TYR A 131 -20.84 -2.59 -10.12
N LEU A 132 -20.19 -3.61 -9.54
CA LEU A 132 -18.74 -3.63 -9.34
C LEU A 132 -17.92 -3.52 -10.65
N PRO A 133 -18.26 -4.22 -11.75
CA PRO A 133 -17.49 -4.13 -12.99
C PRO A 133 -17.53 -2.73 -13.62
N ASP A 134 -18.71 -2.10 -13.64
CA ASP A 134 -18.86 -0.73 -14.17
C ASP A 134 -18.10 0.28 -13.30
N LEU A 135 -18.20 0.17 -11.99
CA LEU A 135 -17.41 1.00 -11.07
C LEU A 135 -15.90 0.78 -11.28
N GLY A 136 -15.47 -0.46 -11.47
CA GLY A 136 -14.08 -0.82 -11.76
C GLY A 136 -13.58 -0.18 -13.05
N LEU A 137 -14.37 -0.24 -14.13
CA LEU A 137 -14.06 0.40 -15.40
C LEU A 137 -13.97 1.92 -15.29
N LYS A 138 -14.93 2.56 -14.61
CA LYS A 138 -14.91 4.01 -14.36
C LYS A 138 -13.70 4.44 -13.54
N THR A 139 -13.36 3.66 -12.50
CA THR A 139 -12.19 3.90 -11.65
C THR A 139 -10.90 3.76 -12.44
N ALA A 140 -10.78 2.72 -13.26
CA ALA A 140 -9.61 2.51 -14.13
C ALA A 140 -9.46 3.64 -15.17
N CYS A 141 -10.55 4.08 -15.79
CA CYS A 141 -10.54 5.22 -16.71
C CYS A 141 -10.12 6.52 -16.01
N SER A 142 -10.67 6.78 -14.82
CA SER A 142 -10.29 7.93 -14.00
C SER A 142 -8.81 7.91 -13.62
N LEU A 143 -8.31 6.76 -13.18
CA LEU A 143 -6.90 6.58 -12.82
C LEU A 143 -5.99 6.81 -14.03
N ARG A 144 -6.36 6.30 -15.20
CA ARG A 144 -5.62 6.58 -16.45
C ARG A 144 -5.55 8.07 -16.73
N ASN A 145 -6.67 8.78 -16.62
CA ASN A 145 -6.70 10.23 -16.84
C ASN A 145 -5.84 10.98 -15.81
N TYR A 146 -5.87 10.56 -14.55
CA TYR A 146 -5.05 11.14 -13.49
C TYR A 146 -3.55 10.94 -13.74
N VAL A 147 -3.15 9.73 -14.16
CA VAL A 147 -1.77 9.41 -14.52
C VAL A 147 -1.30 10.26 -15.70
N LEU A 148 -2.13 10.42 -16.73
CA LEU A 148 -1.82 11.29 -17.88
C LEU A 148 -1.67 12.75 -17.45
N ALA A 149 -2.61 13.28 -16.67
CA ALA A 149 -2.54 14.65 -16.15
C ALA A 149 -1.30 14.88 -15.28
N THR A 150 -0.95 13.90 -14.43
CA THR A 150 0.26 13.97 -13.59
C THR A 150 1.52 13.99 -14.45
N LYS A 151 1.58 13.15 -15.50
CA LYS A 151 2.69 13.13 -16.44
C LYS A 151 2.84 14.48 -17.16
N ASP A 152 1.75 15.05 -17.64
CA ASP A 152 1.76 16.35 -18.33
C ASP A 152 2.20 17.48 -17.40
N ALA A 153 1.70 17.49 -16.16
CA ALA A 153 2.12 18.43 -15.13
C ALA A 153 3.62 18.28 -14.79
N ALA A 154 4.15 17.06 -14.71
CA ALA A 154 5.56 16.80 -14.46
C ALA A 154 6.45 17.30 -15.61
N ILE A 155 6.05 17.09 -16.86
CA ILE A 155 6.76 17.60 -18.04
C ILE A 155 6.78 19.14 -18.03
N SER A 156 5.63 19.77 -17.76
CA SER A 156 5.50 21.22 -17.65
C SER A 156 6.38 21.79 -16.53
N SER A 157 6.36 21.16 -15.35
CA SER A 157 7.21 21.54 -14.22
C SER A 157 8.70 21.44 -14.54
N ARG A 158 9.14 20.34 -15.18
CA ARG A 158 10.53 20.16 -15.62
C ARG A 158 10.98 21.24 -16.59
N ARG A 159 10.12 21.64 -17.53
CA ARG A 159 10.43 22.73 -18.46
C ARG A 159 10.62 24.05 -17.74
N ARG A 160 9.70 24.42 -16.83
CA ARG A 160 9.81 25.63 -16.02
C ARG A 160 11.06 25.64 -15.14
N ALA A 161 11.38 24.50 -14.51
CA ALA A 161 12.60 24.36 -13.72
C ALA A 161 13.87 24.51 -14.57
N GLY A 162 13.89 23.96 -15.79
CA GLY A 162 15.00 24.13 -16.72
C GLY A 162 15.17 25.57 -17.19
N GLU A 163 14.08 26.28 -17.48
CA GLU A 163 14.09 27.70 -17.83
C GLU A 163 14.58 28.56 -16.66
N ALA A 164 14.11 28.31 -15.44
CA ALA A 164 14.57 28.98 -14.23
C ALA A 164 16.05 28.72 -13.95
N LEU A 165 16.51 27.47 -14.06
CA LEU A 165 17.92 27.10 -13.90
C LEU A 165 18.79 27.84 -14.93
N ARG A 166 18.34 27.92 -16.19
CA ARG A 166 19.05 28.66 -17.23
C ARG A 166 19.19 30.14 -16.89
N ILE A 167 18.12 30.77 -16.40
CA ILE A 167 18.15 32.19 -15.97
C ILE A 167 19.12 32.36 -14.80
N VAL A 168 19.07 31.49 -13.79
CA VAL A 168 19.99 31.53 -12.65
C VAL A 168 21.44 31.39 -13.09
N LEU A 169 21.73 30.44 -13.98
CA LEU A 169 23.07 30.26 -14.54
C LEU A 169 23.54 31.49 -15.34
N LEU A 170 22.65 32.15 -16.08
CA LEU A 170 22.97 33.38 -16.79
C LEU A 170 23.27 34.53 -15.81
N ILE A 171 22.47 34.70 -14.76
CA ILE A 171 22.71 35.70 -13.71
C ILE A 171 24.04 35.43 -13.03
N LEU A 172 24.33 34.17 -12.66
CA LEU A 172 25.59 33.79 -12.02
C LEU A 172 26.79 34.10 -12.94
N LYS A 173 26.70 33.77 -14.22
CA LYS A 173 27.72 34.11 -15.21
C LYS A 173 27.92 35.62 -15.31
N PHE A 174 26.83 36.39 -15.33
CA PHE A 174 26.89 37.85 -15.38
C PHE A 174 27.54 38.43 -14.12
N LEU A 175 27.15 37.97 -12.92
CA LEU A 175 27.74 38.39 -11.65
C LEU A 175 29.22 38.04 -11.57
N LEU A 176 29.62 36.85 -12.04
CA LEU A 176 31.02 36.44 -12.07
C LEU A 176 31.84 37.30 -13.04
N ALA A 177 31.29 37.58 -14.23
CA ALA A 177 31.91 38.48 -15.18
C ALA A 177 32.04 39.90 -14.59
N LEU A 178 31.00 40.43 -13.95
CA LEU A 178 31.02 41.74 -13.32
C LEU A 178 32.05 41.79 -12.18
N ALA A 179 32.10 40.77 -11.32
CA ALA A 179 33.05 40.69 -10.21
C ALA A 179 34.51 40.62 -10.69
N PHE A 180 34.76 40.06 -11.87
CA PHE A 180 36.10 40.01 -12.46
C PHE A 180 36.46 41.29 -13.23
N PHE A 181 35.58 41.76 -14.12
CA PHE A 181 35.87 42.88 -15.01
C PHE A 181 35.67 44.27 -14.38
N ALA A 182 34.74 44.44 -13.43
CA ALA A 182 34.51 45.75 -12.83
C ALA A 182 35.71 46.25 -12.00
N PRO A 183 36.34 45.43 -11.12
CA PRO A 183 37.53 45.87 -10.40
C PRO A 183 38.70 46.19 -11.33
N MET A 184 38.87 45.40 -12.39
CA MET A 184 39.87 45.62 -13.42
C MET A 184 39.65 46.97 -14.13
N ALA A 185 38.42 47.26 -14.56
CA ALA A 185 38.08 48.53 -15.20
C ALA A 185 38.24 49.74 -14.27
N VAL A 186 37.89 49.59 -12.98
CA VAL A 186 38.12 50.63 -11.96
C VAL A 186 39.61 50.87 -11.76
N TYR A 187 40.42 49.81 -11.68
CA TYR A 187 41.87 49.92 -11.58
C TYR A 187 42.46 50.65 -12.79
N GLU A 188 42.10 50.25 -14.01
CA GLU A 188 42.57 50.91 -15.24
C GLU A 188 42.20 52.40 -15.28
N LEU A 189 41.00 52.77 -14.82
CA LEU A 189 40.58 54.17 -14.74
C LEU A 189 41.40 54.95 -13.69
N VAL A 190 41.66 54.35 -12.53
CA VAL A 190 42.49 54.97 -11.48
C VAL A 190 43.93 55.12 -11.96
N GLU A 191 44.49 54.09 -12.60
CA GLU A 191 45.82 54.11 -13.20
C GLU A 191 45.93 55.21 -14.27
N PHE A 192 44.92 55.33 -15.13
CA PHE A 192 44.86 56.40 -16.13
C PHE A 192 44.85 57.80 -15.50
N VAL A 193 44.03 58.03 -14.46
CA VAL A 193 43.95 59.31 -13.75
C VAL A 193 45.25 59.63 -13.01
N LEU A 194 45.94 58.62 -12.48
CA LEU A 194 47.21 58.76 -11.76
C LEU A 194 48.45 58.73 -12.66
N LEU A 195 48.29 58.78 -13.98
CA LEU A 195 49.38 58.84 -14.95
C LEU A 195 50.29 57.60 -14.93
N GLY A 196 49.72 56.42 -14.70
CA GLY A 196 50.39 55.12 -14.78
C GLY A 196 50.73 54.48 -13.43
N GLU A 197 51.35 53.30 -13.48
CA GLU A 197 51.68 52.44 -12.32
C GLU A 197 52.40 53.19 -11.18
N ALA A 198 53.37 54.06 -11.53
CA ALA A 198 54.15 54.82 -10.54
C ALA A 198 53.27 55.79 -9.72
N GLY A 199 52.25 56.38 -10.34
CA GLY A 199 51.32 57.28 -9.64
C GLY A 199 50.36 56.52 -8.73
N VAL A 200 49.94 55.32 -9.13
CA VAL A 200 49.14 54.42 -8.28
C VAL A 200 49.90 54.01 -7.02
N VAL A 201 51.17 53.59 -7.16
CA VAL A 201 52.02 53.20 -6.03
C VAL A 201 52.25 54.36 -5.06
N LEU A 202 52.54 55.56 -5.59
CA LEU A 202 52.74 56.75 -4.77
C LEU A 202 51.46 57.13 -4.00
N ALA A 203 50.29 57.09 -4.66
CA ALA A 203 49.00 57.39 -4.03
C ALA A 203 48.66 56.40 -2.90
N LEU A 204 48.88 55.09 -3.11
CA LEU A 204 48.68 54.08 -2.07
C LEU A 204 49.64 54.26 -0.88
N LEU A 205 50.90 54.61 -1.14
CA LEU A 205 51.90 54.85 -0.09
C LEU A 205 51.52 56.07 0.76
N MET A 206 51.12 57.17 0.12
CA MET A 206 50.65 58.37 0.81
C MET A 206 49.38 58.09 1.62
N MET A 207 48.41 57.34 1.07
CA MET A 207 47.19 56.97 1.79
C MET A 207 47.52 56.13 3.03
N ASN A 208 48.33 55.07 2.88
CA ASN A 208 48.71 54.22 4.00
C ASN A 208 49.51 54.97 5.07
N LEU A 209 50.37 55.90 4.68
CA LEU A 209 51.12 56.75 5.61
C LEU A 209 50.16 57.65 6.41
N ILE A 210 49.24 58.34 5.73
CA ILE A 210 48.21 59.16 6.37
C ILE A 210 47.35 58.32 7.31
N ASN A 211 46.95 57.12 6.88
CA ASN A 211 46.13 56.21 7.68
C ASN A 211 46.88 55.68 8.91
N TYR A 212 48.19 55.44 8.81
CA TYR A 212 49.04 55.06 9.93
C TYR A 212 49.20 56.19 10.95
N TYR A 213 49.36 57.43 10.49
CA TYR A 213 49.53 58.59 11.36
C TYR A 213 48.23 59.03 12.06
N PHE A 214 47.08 58.95 11.38
CA PHE A 214 45.80 59.45 11.89
C PHE A 214 44.86 58.36 12.41
N GLU A 215 45.22 57.07 12.27
CA GLU A 215 44.37 55.91 12.57
C GLU A 215 42.95 56.02 11.99
N TRP A 216 42.82 56.71 10.86
CA TRP A 216 41.52 57.15 10.35
C TRP A 216 40.64 55.95 9.92
N THR A 217 41.24 54.88 9.39
CA THR A 217 40.51 53.67 8.98
C THR A 217 41.23 52.38 9.38
N THR A 218 40.48 51.42 9.93
CA THR A 218 41.00 50.09 10.31
C THR A 218 41.22 49.16 9.11
N LEU A 219 40.75 49.54 7.92
CA LEU A 219 40.77 48.71 6.70
C LEU A 219 41.76 49.19 5.63
N GLY A 220 42.46 50.33 5.82
CA GLY A 220 43.28 50.95 4.79
C GLY A 220 44.41 50.05 4.23
N ALA A 221 45.09 49.31 5.11
CA ALA A 221 46.13 48.37 4.70
C ALA A 221 45.56 47.19 3.90
N ALA A 222 44.43 46.62 4.35
CA ALA A 222 43.76 45.51 3.66
C ALA A 222 43.22 45.95 2.28
N ALA A 223 42.63 47.14 2.18
CA ALA A 223 42.17 47.70 0.91
C ALA A 223 43.33 47.93 -0.07
N SER A 224 44.49 48.38 0.41
CA SER A 224 45.68 48.56 -0.41
C SER A 224 46.22 47.24 -0.95
N VAL A 225 46.26 46.19 -0.12
CA VAL A 225 46.65 44.84 -0.56
C VAL A 225 45.70 44.34 -1.64
N VAL A 226 44.39 44.47 -1.44
CA VAL A 226 43.38 44.08 -2.45
C VAL A 226 43.59 44.88 -3.75
N PHE A 227 43.82 46.18 -3.67
CA PHE A 227 44.03 47.04 -4.84
C PHE A 227 45.29 46.66 -5.63
N VAL A 228 46.40 46.36 -4.92
CA VAL A 228 47.63 45.86 -5.55
C VAL A 228 47.39 44.51 -6.22
N THR A 229 46.65 43.59 -5.58
CA THR A 229 46.34 42.29 -6.20
C THR A 229 45.51 42.43 -7.47
N ILE A 230 44.54 43.35 -7.49
CA ILE A 230 43.75 43.66 -8.68
C ILE A 230 44.67 44.20 -9.79
N GLY A 231 45.58 45.11 -9.46
CA GLY A 231 46.56 45.65 -10.42
C GLY A 231 47.43 44.57 -11.05
N VAL A 232 48.04 43.71 -10.24
CA VAL A 232 48.86 42.60 -10.73
C VAL A 232 48.08 41.69 -11.69
N VAL A 233 46.85 41.32 -11.31
CA VAL A 233 45.98 40.48 -12.17
C VAL A 233 45.62 41.20 -13.47
N THR A 234 45.37 42.52 -13.41
CA THR A 234 45.06 43.37 -14.58
C THR A 234 46.21 43.35 -15.59
N HIS A 235 47.45 43.58 -15.13
CA HIS A 235 48.63 43.60 -16.01
C HIS A 235 48.93 42.22 -16.60
N ILE A 236 48.87 41.14 -15.81
CA ILE A 236 49.08 39.76 -16.31
C ILE A 236 48.05 39.41 -17.40
N TRP A 237 46.79 39.77 -17.19
CA TRP A 237 45.73 39.50 -18.16
C TRP A 237 45.86 40.34 -19.43
N ARG A 238 46.43 41.54 -19.34
CA ARG A 238 46.71 42.40 -20.49
C ARG A 238 47.87 41.86 -21.34
N ASP A 239 48.95 41.39 -20.72
CA ASP A 239 50.12 40.84 -21.42
C ASP A 239 49.84 39.47 -22.06
N GLY A 240 48.94 38.67 -21.47
CA GLY A 240 48.51 37.39 -22.02
C GLY A 240 47.59 37.47 -23.25
N ARG A 241 47.22 38.69 -23.70
CA ARG A 241 46.43 38.94 -24.93
C ARG A 241 47.28 39.34 -26.15
N GLY A 242 48.61 39.21 -26.05
CA GLY A 242 49.57 39.38 -27.15
C GLY A 242 49.89 38.09 -27.89
#